data_AF-A0A833APU4-F1
#
_entry.id   AF-A0A833APU4-F1
#
_cell.length_a   1.000
_cell.length_b   1.000
_cell.length_c   1.000
_cell.angle_alpha   90.00
_cell.angle_beta   90.00
_cell.angle_gamma   90.00
#
_symmetry.space_group_name_H-M   'P 1'
#
loop_
_entity.id
_entity.type
_entity.pdbx_description
1 polymer ?
#
loop_
_entity_poly.entity_id
_entity_poly.type
_entity_poly.pdbx_seq_one_letter_code
_entity_poly.pdbx_strand_id
1 'polypeptide(L)'
;SKGSKFKKRLTSTYYLQLYRQTLARTGYIHFKTDHQNLYKFTKQVCAQEKINIIEDIKDLYNTEVDDIVLTIQTTFEKKHLQLNDSIKYLKLQFA
;
A
#
# COMPACT_ATOMS: atom_id res chain seq x y z
N SER A 1 10.20 3.96 -22.85
CA SER A 1 10.27 5.24 -22.11
C SER A 1 9.94 5.03 -20.63
N LYS A 2 10.45 5.88 -19.73
CA LYS A 2 10.23 5.79 -18.26
C LYS A 2 8.74 5.76 -17.87
N GLY A 3 7.83 6.28 -18.72
CA GLY A 3 6.37 6.23 -18.54
C GLY A 3 5.74 4.82 -18.51
N SER A 4 6.36 3.82 -19.15
CA SER A 4 5.79 2.47 -19.28
C SER A 4 5.75 1.68 -17.96
N LYS A 5 6.68 1.93 -17.03
CA LYS A 5 6.73 1.23 -15.74
C LYS A 5 5.72 1.78 -14.72
N PHE A 6 5.34 3.05 -14.83
CA PHE A 6 4.38 3.68 -13.90
C PHE A 6 2.96 3.14 -14.06
N LYS A 7 2.52 2.92 -15.31
CA LYS A 7 1.20 2.34 -15.61
C LYS A 7 1.03 0.90 -15.13
N LYS A 8 2.14 0.20 -14.83
CA LYS A 8 2.14 -1.18 -14.31
C LYS A 8 2.08 -1.25 -12.78
N ARG A 9 2.11 -0.11 -12.09
CA ARG A 9 1.95 -0.07 -10.63
C ARG A 9 0.49 -0.27 -10.28
N LEU A 10 0.21 -1.25 -9.43
CA LEU A 10 -1.15 -1.55 -8.95
C LEU A 10 -1.80 -0.40 -8.15
N THR A 11 -0.99 0.58 -7.71
CA THR A 11 -1.47 1.81 -7.05
C THR A 11 -1.52 3.03 -7.98
N SER A 12 -1.44 2.83 -9.30
CA SER A 12 -1.69 3.92 -10.25
C SER A 12 -3.17 4.23 -10.36
N THR A 13 -3.51 5.45 -10.77
CA THR A 13 -4.90 5.91 -10.98
C THR A 13 -5.75 4.88 -11.73
N TYR A 14 -5.22 4.30 -12.81
CA TYR A 14 -5.94 3.30 -13.61
C TYR A 14 -6.41 2.09 -12.79
N TYR A 15 -5.51 1.48 -12.01
CA TYR A 15 -5.87 0.31 -11.19
C TYR A 15 -6.74 0.68 -9.99
N LEU A 16 -6.51 1.85 -9.37
CA LEU A 16 -7.36 2.32 -8.27
C LEU A 16 -8.80 2.58 -8.74
N GLN A 17 -9.00 3.10 -9.95
CA GLN A 17 -10.33 3.23 -10.54
C GLN A 17 -11.00 1.88 -10.78
N LEU A 18 -10.25 0.86 -11.21
CA LEU A 18 -10.77 -0.50 -11.34
C LEU A 18 -11.17 -1.07 -9.96
N TYR A 19 -10.33 -0.91 -8.94
CA TYR A 19 -10.64 -1.37 -7.59
C TYR A 19 -11.89 -0.68 -7.04
N ARG A 20 -12.11 0.61 -7.35
CA ARG A 20 -13.31 1.34 -6.92
C ARG A 20 -14.61 0.72 -7.44
N GLN A 21 -14.58 0.09 -8.61
CA GLN A 21 -15.77 -0.56 -9.19
C GLN A 21 -16.09 -1.91 -8.54
N THR A 22 -15.07 -2.60 -8.02
CA THR A 22 -15.19 -3.94 -7.45
C THR A 22 -15.33 -3.95 -5.93
N LEU A 23 -14.81 -2.91 -5.27
CA LEU A 23 -14.77 -2.82 -3.81
C LEU A 23 -16.13 -2.37 -3.27
N ALA A 24 -16.56 -2.96 -2.15
CA ALA A 24 -17.72 -2.46 -1.42
C ALA A 24 -17.50 -0.99 -0.97
N ARG A 25 -18.59 -0.23 -0.80
CA ARG A 25 -18.53 1.19 -0.44
C ARG A 25 -17.75 1.47 0.86
N THR A 26 -17.73 0.50 1.77
CA THR A 26 -17.01 0.56 3.06
C THR A 26 -15.70 -0.22 3.05
N GLY A 27 -15.32 -0.82 1.92
CA GLY A 27 -14.16 -1.69 1.82
C GLY A 27 -12.84 -0.92 1.94
N TYR A 28 -11.80 -1.64 2.36
CA TYR A 28 -10.45 -1.13 2.50
C TYR A 28 -9.50 -1.77 1.50
N ILE A 29 -8.54 -1.00 1.01
CA ILE A 29 -7.38 -1.52 0.30
C ILE A 29 -6.21 -1.53 1.30
N HIS A 30 -5.66 -2.72 1.54
CA HIS A 30 -4.48 -2.92 2.37
C HIS A 30 -3.25 -3.00 1.45
N PHE A 31 -2.36 -2.02 1.54
CA PHE A 31 -1.18 -1.94 0.67
C PHE A 31 0.11 -1.98 1.50
N LYS A 32 0.91 -3.06 1.34
CA LYS A 32 2.23 -3.21 1.96
C LYS A 32 3.33 -3.10 0.88
N THR A 33 4.44 -2.42 1.20
CA THR A 33 5.62 -2.36 0.33
C THR A 33 6.90 -2.05 1.10
N ASP A 34 8.02 -2.66 0.73
CA ASP A 34 9.37 -2.29 1.18
C ASP A 34 9.91 -1.04 0.44
N HIS A 35 9.41 -0.78 -0.76
CA HIS A 35 9.96 0.21 -1.67
C HIS A 35 9.48 1.66 -1.39
N GLN A 36 10.36 2.47 -0.79
CA GLN A 36 10.08 3.86 -0.38
C GLN A 36 9.48 4.75 -1.49
N ASN A 37 9.98 4.63 -2.72
CA ASN A 37 9.49 5.46 -3.83
C ASN A 37 8.09 5.02 -4.31
N LEU A 38 7.73 3.74 -4.13
CA LEU A 38 6.39 3.27 -4.47
C LEU A 38 5.40 3.75 -3.41
N TYR A 39 5.76 3.67 -2.15
CA TYR A 39 4.98 4.20 -1.04
C TYR A 39 4.72 5.72 -1.18
N LYS A 40 5.75 6.53 -1.45
CA LYS A 40 5.58 7.98 -1.71
C LYS A 40 4.67 8.25 -2.91
N PHE A 41 4.86 7.51 -4.00
CA PHE A 41 4.02 7.60 -5.19
C PHE A 41 2.55 7.29 -4.89
N THR A 42 2.27 6.20 -4.16
CA THR A 42 0.90 5.82 -3.78
C THR A 42 0.22 6.95 -3.00
N LYS A 43 0.92 7.58 -2.04
CA LYS A 43 0.37 8.72 -1.29
C LYS A 43 0.04 9.92 -2.18
N GLN A 44 0.87 10.21 -3.17
CA GLN A 44 0.60 11.28 -4.14
C GLN A 44 -0.67 10.98 -4.95
N VAL A 45 -0.80 9.76 -5.46
CA VAL A 45 -2.01 9.34 -6.20
C VAL A 45 -3.25 9.42 -5.31
N CYS A 46 -3.17 8.99 -4.04
CA CYS A 46 -4.30 9.09 -3.11
C CYS A 46 -4.75 10.53 -2.92
N ALA A 47 -3.81 11.48 -2.78
CA ALA A 47 -4.14 12.90 -2.68
C ALA A 47 -4.81 13.44 -3.96
N GLN A 48 -4.35 13.01 -5.14
CA GLN A 48 -4.92 13.43 -6.43
C GLN A 48 -6.33 12.88 -6.65
N GLU A 49 -6.54 11.60 -6.33
CA GLU A 49 -7.82 10.89 -6.54
C GLU A 49 -8.81 11.04 -5.36
N LYS A 50 -8.45 11.84 -4.35
CA LYS A 50 -9.24 12.05 -3.12
C LYS A 50 -9.59 10.75 -2.40
N ILE A 51 -8.60 9.86 -2.27
CA ILE A 51 -8.70 8.60 -1.55
C ILE A 51 -8.23 8.85 -0.11
N ASN A 52 -9.01 8.40 0.86
CA ASN A 52 -8.69 8.56 2.27
C ASN A 52 -7.60 7.57 2.66
N ILE A 53 -6.56 8.07 3.34
CA ILE A 53 -5.55 7.24 4.01
C ILE A 53 -6.00 7.09 5.46
N ILE A 54 -6.47 5.90 5.82
CA ILE A 54 -7.01 5.57 7.14
C ILE A 54 -5.87 5.24 8.11
N GLU A 55 -4.85 4.54 7.63
CA GLU A 55 -3.66 4.21 8.39
C GLU A 55 -2.42 4.42 7.52
N ASP A 56 -1.36 4.95 8.14
CA ASP A 56 -0.10 5.26 7.48
C ASP A 56 1.09 4.85 8.35
N ILE A 57 1.64 3.67 8.08
CA ILE A 57 2.68 3.06 8.90
C ILE A 57 3.96 2.99 8.07
N LYS A 58 5.00 3.70 8.50
CA LYS A 58 6.28 3.75 7.78
C LYS A 58 7.17 2.55 8.06
N ASP A 59 6.95 1.92 9.20
CA ASP A 59 7.71 0.76 9.67
C ASP A 59 6.81 -0.20 10.44
N LEU A 60 6.23 -1.15 9.72
CA LEU A 60 5.21 -2.05 10.22
C LEU A 60 5.73 -3.00 11.30
N TYR A 61 7.01 -3.40 11.25
CA TYR A 61 7.56 -4.38 12.18
C TYR A 61 8.11 -3.77 13.47
N ASN A 62 8.37 -2.45 13.47
CA ASN A 62 8.75 -1.70 14.67
C ASN A 62 7.59 -0.89 15.28
N THR A 63 6.39 -1.00 14.70
CA THR A 63 5.17 -0.40 15.26
C THR A 63 4.37 -1.49 15.95
N GLU A 64 3.91 -1.25 17.18
CA GLU A 64 2.92 -2.12 17.82
C GLU A 64 1.61 -2.00 17.04
N VAL A 65 1.28 -3.05 16.29
CA VAL A 65 0.07 -3.13 15.48
C VAL A 65 -0.71 -4.37 15.91
N ASP A 66 -1.86 -4.14 16.56
CA ASP A 66 -2.72 -5.21 17.08
C ASP A 66 -3.56 -5.94 15.99
N ASP A 67 -3.42 -5.55 14.72
CA ASP A 67 -4.18 -6.16 13.63
C ASP A 67 -3.51 -7.45 13.14
N ILE A 68 -4.20 -8.58 13.37
CA ILE A 68 -3.82 -9.92 12.92
C ILE A 68 -3.54 -9.99 11.40
N VAL A 69 -4.20 -9.17 10.58
CA VAL A 69 -3.96 -9.16 9.13
C VAL A 69 -2.61 -8.51 8.80
N LEU A 70 -2.16 -7.59 9.64
CA LEU A 70 -0.89 -6.90 9.48
C LEU A 70 0.30 -7.75 9.95
N THR A 71 0.09 -8.67 10.89
CA THR A 71 1.10 -9.65 11.34
C THR A 71 1.28 -10.84 10.39
N ILE A 72 0.38 -11.07 9.43
CA ILE A 72 0.59 -12.07 8.39
C ILE A 72 1.75 -11.65 7.49
N GLN A 73 2.83 -12.42 7.55
CA GLN A 73 4.03 -12.28 6.73
C GLN A 73 4.02 -13.29 5.58
N THR A 74 4.32 -12.81 4.38
CA THR A 74 4.56 -13.62 3.20
C THR A 74 5.88 -14.38 3.31
N THR A 75 6.07 -15.43 2.51
CA THR A 75 7.32 -16.21 2.45
C THR A 75 8.53 -15.34 2.08
N PHE A 76 8.33 -14.32 1.24
CA PHE A 76 9.38 -13.39 0.84
C PHE A 76 9.81 -12.48 2.01
N GLU A 77 8.84 -11.92 2.74
CA GLU A 77 9.09 -11.11 3.94
C GLU A 77 9.85 -11.93 4.98
N LYS A 78 9.39 -13.15 5.28
CA LYS A 78 10.08 -14.07 6.21
C LYS A 78 11.55 -14.33 5.85
N LYS A 79 11.84 -14.44 4.55
CA LYS A 79 13.21 -14.69 4.05
C LYS A 79 14.10 -13.44 4.10
N HIS A 80 13.53 -12.24 4.05
CA HIS A 80 14.26 -10.96 3.98
C HIS A 80 14.17 -10.10 5.25
N LEU A 81 13.64 -10.64 6.36
CA LEU A 81 13.56 -9.93 7.65
C LEU A 81 14.92 -9.46 8.19
N GLN A 82 16.03 -10.04 7.72
CA GLN A 82 17.39 -9.60 8.10
C GLN A 82 17.96 -8.50 7.19
N LEU A 83 17.28 -8.11 6.12
CA LEU A 83 17.76 -7.17 5.08
C LEU A 83 16.80 -6.02 4.78
N ASN A 84 15.50 -6.17 5.05
CA ASN A 84 14.47 -5.19 4.73
C ASN A 84 14.04 -4.41 5.98
N ASP A 85 14.76 -3.34 6.30
CA ASP A 85 14.62 -2.56 7.54
C ASP A 85 13.30 -1.77 7.70
N SER A 86 12.34 -1.82 6.78
CA SER A 86 11.00 -1.24 7.03
C SER A 86 9.96 -1.61 5.96
N ILE A 87 9.02 -2.48 6.31
CA ILE A 87 7.79 -2.61 5.52
C ILE A 87 6.90 -1.40 5.80
N LYS A 88 6.49 -0.71 4.74
CA LYS A 88 5.56 0.41 4.81
C LYS A 88 4.17 -0.11 4.50
N TYR A 89 3.17 0.43 5.18
CA TYR A 89 1.79 0.04 5.03
C TYR A 89 0.87 1.25 4.92
N LEU A 90 -0.12 1.14 4.03
CA LEU A 90 -1.22 2.07 3.87
C LEU A 90 -2.53 1.31 3.90
N LYS A 91 -3.49 1.80 4.69
CA LYS A 91 -4.90 1.42 4.59
C LYS A 91 -5.65 2.53 3.87
N LEU A 92 -6.25 2.21 2.75
CA LEU A 92 -6.94 3.18 1.90
C LEU A 92 -8.43 2.90 1.88
N GLN A 93 -9.23 3.95 1.80
CA GLN A 93 -10.66 3.87 1.60
C GLN A 93 -11.09 4.90 0.55
N PHE A 94 -11.91 4.50 -0.41
CA PHE A 94 -12.52 5.46 -1.33
C PHE A 94 -13.52 6.33 -0.58
N ALA A 95 -13.48 7.63 -0.84
CA ALA A 95 -14.54 8.55 -0.41
C ALA A 95 -15.85 8.30 -1.17
#